data_AF-A0A9E5RBI7-F1
#
_entry.id   AF-A0A9E5RBI7-F1
#
_cell.length_a   1.000
_cell.length_b   1.000
_cell.length_c   1.000
_cell.angle_alpha   90.00
_cell.angle_beta   90.00
_cell.angle_gamma   90.00
#
_symmetry.space_group_name_H-M   'P 1'
#
loop_
_entity.id
_entity.type
_entity.pdbx_description
1 polymer ?
#
loop_
_entity_poly.entity_id
_entity_poly.type
_entity_poly.pdbx_seq_one_letter_code
_entity_poly.pdbx_strand_id
1 'polypeptide(L)'
;MQRASLVIDTKRGCLLPSHTRPDARQSAEGLYLYPGLINAHDHLELNHYPRSRPRPRYAHAEAWAADMSAALHHPPYRELRAHPLDERCWIGGLKNLLSGVTTVAHRQPRPYSQPFMRGITRWRCCAAMPGRTRSTLRRRVPAT
;
A
#
# COMPACT_ATOMS: atom_id res chain seq x y z
N MET A 1 30.25 -11.92 8.73
CA MET A 1 29.17 -11.04 8.23
C MET A 1 29.60 -9.59 8.40
N GLN A 2 29.31 -8.71 7.44
CA GLN A 2 29.66 -7.30 7.53
C GLN A 2 28.65 -6.52 8.37
N ARG A 3 29.15 -5.67 9.28
CA ARG A 3 28.33 -4.67 9.96
C ARG A 3 28.17 -3.47 9.03
N ALA A 4 26.94 -2.96 8.92
CA ALA A 4 26.63 -1.77 8.14
C ALA A 4 25.91 -0.74 9.01
N SER A 5 26.08 0.53 8.65
CA SER A 5 25.34 1.65 9.25
C SER A 5 24.73 2.50 8.15
N LEU A 6 23.48 2.92 8.35
CA LEU A 6 22.74 3.75 7.43
C LEU A 6 22.39 5.07 8.13
N VAL A 7 22.65 6.19 7.46
CA VAL A 7 22.23 7.52 7.90
C VAL A 7 21.12 7.99 6.98
N ILE A 8 19.98 8.36 7.55
CA ILE A 8 18.76 8.71 6.80
C ILE A 8 18.31 10.10 7.21
N ASP A 9 18.10 10.98 6.23
CA ASP A 9 17.32 12.21 6.43
C ASP A 9 15.84 11.84 6.36
N THR A 10 15.17 11.77 7.51
CA THR A 10 13.76 11.40 7.60
C THR A 10 12.81 12.46 7.05
N LYS A 11 13.25 13.73 6.98
CA LYS A 11 12.45 14.83 6.40
C LYS A 11 12.46 14.77 4.87
N ARG A 12 13.62 14.44 4.29
CA ARG A 12 13.79 14.34 2.83
C ARG A 12 13.53 12.94 2.29
N GLY A 13 13.56 11.91 3.13
CA GLY A 13 13.38 10.52 2.75
C GLY A 13 14.53 10.00 1.89
N CYS A 14 15.78 10.41 2.20
CA CYS A 14 16.97 10.02 1.44
C CYS A 14 18.09 9.51 2.34
N LEU A 15 18.98 8.71 1.76
CA LEU A 15 20.19 8.25 2.41
C LEU A 15 21.26 9.35 2.38
N LEU A 16 21.97 9.51 3.49
CA LEU A 16 23.11 10.42 3.61
C LEU A 16 24.42 9.61 3.60
N PRO A 17 25.56 10.25 3.31
CA PRO A 17 26.87 9.61 3.46
C PRO A 17 27.06 9.07 4.88
N SER A 18 27.68 7.90 5.00
CA SER A 18 27.85 7.18 6.28
C SER A 18 28.62 7.95 7.36
N HIS A 19 29.46 8.92 6.96
CA HIS A 19 30.21 9.79 7.86
C HIS A 19 29.37 10.97 8.41
N THR A 20 28.12 11.13 7.95
CA THR A 20 27.25 12.19 8.44
C THR A 20 26.85 11.91 9.88
N ARG A 21 27.03 12.90 10.78
CA ARG A 21 26.63 12.79 12.19
C ARG A 21 25.10 12.82 12.29
N PRO A 22 24.44 11.77 12.83
CA PRO A 22 22.99 11.77 13.00
C PRO A 22 22.57 12.47 14.30
N ASP A 23 21.34 12.99 14.31
CA ASP A 23 20.71 13.53 15.53
C ASP A 23 20.27 12.41 16.50
N ALA A 24 20.00 11.20 15.98
CA ALA A 24 19.58 10.04 16.74
C ALA A 24 20.16 8.74 16.16
N ARG A 25 20.41 7.75 17.02
CA ARG A 25 20.93 6.43 16.62
C ARG A 25 20.08 5.32 17.22
N GLN A 26 19.76 4.32 16.40
CA GLN A 26 19.06 3.10 16.82
C GLN A 26 19.89 1.88 16.41
N SER A 27 19.96 0.88 17.28
CA SER A 27 20.63 -0.38 16.97
C SER A 27 19.67 -1.33 16.27
N ALA A 28 20.13 -1.93 15.17
CA ALA A 28 19.45 -3.02 14.47
C ALA A 28 20.26 -4.32 14.59
N GLU A 29 20.96 -4.50 15.71
CA GLU A 29 21.76 -5.71 15.95
C GLU A 29 20.89 -6.97 15.93
N GLY A 30 21.37 -8.01 15.26
CA GLY A 30 20.60 -9.24 15.03
C GLY A 30 19.54 -9.13 13.93
N LEU A 31 19.37 -7.96 13.29
CA LEU A 31 18.45 -7.76 12.17
C LEU A 31 19.20 -7.61 10.84
N TYR A 32 18.50 -7.93 9.77
CA TYR A 32 18.94 -7.66 8.40
C TYR A 32 18.21 -6.43 7.85
N LEU A 33 18.96 -5.55 7.19
CA LEU A 33 18.41 -4.36 6.53
C LEU A 33 18.23 -4.65 5.04
N TYR A 34 17.01 -4.44 4.55
CA TYR A 34 16.66 -4.56 3.13
C TYR A 34 15.96 -3.28 2.66
N PRO A 35 16.00 -2.98 1.34
CA PRO A 35 15.05 -2.04 0.76
C PRO A 35 13.62 -2.49 1.07
N GLY A 36 12.72 -1.53 1.30
CA GLY A 36 11.31 -1.85 1.47
C GLY A 36 10.74 -2.55 0.22
N LEU A 37 9.88 -3.54 0.44
CA LEU A 37 9.36 -4.36 -0.65
C LEU A 37 8.40 -3.54 -1.52
N ILE A 38 8.37 -3.89 -2.81
CA ILE A 38 7.43 -3.33 -3.78
C ILE A 38 6.42 -4.41 -4.14
N ASN A 39 5.17 -4.22 -3.73
CA ASN A 39 4.07 -5.05 -4.21
C ASN A 39 3.57 -4.48 -5.55
N ALA A 40 3.95 -5.16 -6.64
CA ALA A 40 3.68 -4.70 -8.00
C ALA A 40 2.22 -4.85 -8.44
N HIS A 41 1.37 -5.50 -7.64
CA HIS A 41 -0.04 -5.66 -7.97
C HIS A 41 -0.86 -6.03 -6.72
N ASP A 42 -1.81 -5.18 -6.33
CA ASP A 42 -2.74 -5.50 -5.24
C ASP A 42 -4.10 -4.84 -5.45
N HIS A 43 -5.12 -5.43 -4.82
CA HIS A 43 -6.47 -4.89 -4.67
C HIS A 43 -6.69 -4.54 -3.19
N LEU A 44 -6.17 -3.38 -2.77
CA LEU A 44 -6.16 -2.97 -1.36
C LEU A 44 -7.54 -3.00 -0.70
N GLU A 45 -8.59 -2.70 -1.44
CA GLU A 45 -9.98 -2.64 -0.99
C GLU A 45 -10.62 -4.00 -0.73
N LEU A 46 -9.95 -5.10 -1.09
CA LEU A 46 -10.41 -6.47 -0.87
C LEU A 46 -9.69 -7.14 0.30
N ASN A 47 -8.58 -6.54 0.76
CA ASN A 47 -7.71 -7.13 1.77
C ASN A 47 -8.35 -7.21 3.17
N HIS A 48 -9.44 -6.49 3.44
CA HIS A 48 -10.16 -6.57 4.71
C HIS A 48 -11.11 -7.77 4.80
N TYR A 49 -11.36 -8.47 3.68
CA TYR A 49 -12.21 -9.66 3.69
C TYR A 49 -11.61 -10.80 4.52
N PRO A 50 -12.46 -11.65 5.15
CA PRO A 50 -12.00 -12.86 5.80
C PRO A 50 -11.42 -13.82 4.76
N ARG A 51 -10.85 -14.94 5.25
CA ARG A 51 -10.29 -15.97 4.39
C ARG A 51 -11.33 -16.45 3.37
N SER A 52 -11.13 -16.06 2.11
CA SER A 52 -12.07 -16.24 1.01
C SER A 52 -11.90 -17.62 0.35
N ARG A 53 -12.29 -18.66 1.10
CA ARG A 53 -12.19 -20.07 0.68
C ARG A 53 -13.55 -20.77 0.82
N PRO A 54 -14.50 -20.55 -0.11
CA PRO A 54 -15.81 -21.21 -0.05
C PRO A 54 -15.73 -22.72 -0.16
N ARG A 55 -14.72 -23.24 -0.90
CA ARG A 55 -14.46 -24.68 -1.04
C ARG A 55 -13.01 -25.04 -0.71
N PRO A 56 -12.71 -26.29 -0.30
CA PRO A 56 -11.35 -26.73 -0.04
C PRO A 56 -10.42 -26.65 -1.25
N ARG A 57 -10.91 -26.98 -2.44
CA ARG A 57 -10.14 -26.98 -3.70
C ARG A 57 -11.05 -26.60 -4.86
N TYR A 58 -10.43 -26.01 -5.89
CA TYR A 58 -11.07 -25.68 -7.16
C TYR A 58 -10.27 -26.33 -8.28
N ALA A 59 -10.95 -26.78 -9.34
CA ALA A 59 -10.29 -27.34 -10.51
C ALA A 59 -9.59 -26.26 -11.35
N HIS A 60 -10.10 -25.02 -11.32
CA HIS A 60 -9.60 -23.87 -12.08
C HIS A 60 -10.07 -22.56 -11.44
N ALA A 61 -9.45 -21.44 -11.84
CA ALA A 61 -9.70 -20.13 -11.26
C ALA A 61 -11.13 -19.61 -11.50
N GLU A 62 -11.75 -19.94 -12.64
CA GLU A 62 -13.10 -19.46 -12.98
C GLU A 62 -14.17 -20.03 -12.05
N ALA A 63 -14.04 -21.29 -11.62
CA ALA A 63 -14.94 -21.88 -10.64
C ALA A 63 -14.85 -21.17 -9.28
N TRP A 64 -13.65 -20.73 -8.88
CA TRP A 64 -13.49 -19.90 -7.69
C TRP A 64 -14.10 -18.52 -7.89
N ALA A 65 -13.88 -17.90 -9.05
CA ALA A 65 -14.43 -16.59 -9.36
C ALA A 65 -15.97 -16.60 -9.37
N ALA A 66 -16.61 -17.64 -9.90
CA ALA A 66 -18.07 -17.79 -9.89
C ALA A 66 -18.64 -17.89 -8.46
N ASP A 67 -18.04 -18.73 -7.62
CA ASP A 67 -18.42 -18.86 -6.20
C ASP A 67 -18.23 -17.55 -5.44
N MET A 68 -17.08 -16.89 -5.63
CA MET A 68 -16.80 -15.63 -4.97
C MET A 68 -17.76 -14.54 -5.46
N SER A 69 -18.06 -14.48 -6.76
CA SER A 69 -19.02 -13.52 -7.30
C SER A 69 -20.38 -13.66 -6.63
N ALA A 70 -20.86 -14.89 -6.44
CA ALA A 70 -22.09 -15.14 -5.68
C ALA A 70 -21.94 -14.74 -4.20
N ALA A 71 -20.88 -15.21 -3.54
CA ALA A 71 -20.64 -14.95 -2.11
C ALA A 71 -20.54 -13.47 -1.77
N LEU A 72 -20.03 -12.64 -2.68
CA LEU A 72 -19.91 -11.19 -2.50
C LEU A 72 -21.25 -10.46 -2.31
N HIS A 73 -22.38 -11.09 -2.65
CA HIS A 73 -23.72 -10.56 -2.41
C HIS A 73 -24.34 -11.00 -1.07
N HIS A 74 -23.66 -11.85 -0.31
CA HIS A 74 -24.13 -12.40 0.96
C HIS A 74 -23.24 -11.98 2.14
N PRO A 75 -23.74 -12.03 3.39
CA PRO A 75 -22.90 -11.85 4.58
C PRO A 75 -21.73 -12.86 4.63
N PRO A 76 -20.55 -12.47 5.15
CA PRO A 76 -20.21 -11.13 5.65
C PRO A 76 -19.76 -10.17 4.54
N TYR A 77 -19.54 -10.63 3.31
CA TYR A 77 -18.92 -9.83 2.25
C TYR A 77 -19.75 -8.62 1.84
N ARG A 78 -21.09 -8.75 1.81
CA ARG A 78 -22.00 -7.65 1.50
C ARG A 78 -21.85 -6.49 2.48
N GLU A 79 -21.79 -6.82 3.78
CA GLU A 79 -21.62 -5.85 4.86
C GLU A 79 -20.22 -5.23 4.82
N LEU A 80 -19.19 -6.08 4.67
CA LEU A 80 -17.81 -5.63 4.57
C LEU A 80 -17.57 -4.71 3.36
N ARG A 81 -18.29 -4.92 2.25
CA ARG A 81 -18.20 -4.05 1.07
C ARG A 81 -18.85 -2.68 1.28
N ALA A 82 -19.79 -2.58 2.21
CA ALA A 82 -20.49 -1.32 2.51
C ALA A 82 -19.60 -0.29 3.22
N HIS A 83 -18.46 -0.72 3.79
CA HIS A 83 -17.49 0.21 4.37
C HIS A 83 -16.93 1.18 3.32
N PRO A 84 -16.63 2.43 3.73
CA PRO A 84 -15.93 3.41 2.90
C PRO A 84 -14.69 2.84 2.22
N LEU A 85 -14.45 3.23 0.96
CA LEU A 85 -13.37 2.68 0.15
C LEU A 85 -11.99 2.99 0.76
N ASP A 86 -11.83 4.17 1.33
CA ASP A 86 -10.61 4.60 2.01
C ASP A 86 -10.32 3.76 3.27
N GLU A 87 -11.32 3.45 4.09
CA GLU A 87 -11.17 2.54 5.24
C GLU A 87 -10.72 1.15 4.78
N ARG A 88 -11.38 0.60 3.77
CA ARG A 88 -11.03 -0.72 3.22
C ARG A 88 -9.59 -0.75 2.69
N CYS A 89 -9.22 0.26 1.92
CA CYS A 89 -7.86 0.37 1.40
C CYS A 89 -6.83 0.65 2.50
N TRP A 90 -7.20 1.36 3.57
CA TRP A 90 -6.31 1.61 4.71
C TRP A 90 -5.92 0.30 5.39
N ILE A 91 -6.88 -0.61 5.61
CA ILE A 91 -6.61 -1.95 6.14
C ILE A 91 -5.67 -2.71 5.19
N GLY A 92 -5.92 -2.63 3.88
CA GLY A 92 -5.03 -3.24 2.88
C GLY A 92 -3.60 -2.68 2.90
N GLY A 93 -3.46 -1.35 3.03
CA GLY A 93 -2.16 -0.68 3.14
C GLY A 93 -1.42 -1.07 4.43
N LEU A 94 -2.14 -1.17 5.55
CA LEU A 94 -1.58 -1.61 6.82
C LEU A 94 -1.04 -3.04 6.75
N LYS A 95 -1.80 -3.97 6.14
CA LYS A 95 -1.35 -5.37 5.95
C LYS A 95 -0.08 -5.45 5.10
N ASN A 96 0.02 -4.64 4.05
CA ASN A 96 1.23 -4.53 3.24
C ASN A 96 2.41 -3.99 4.05
N LEU A 97 2.22 -2.92 4.82
CA LEU A 97 3.27 -2.32 5.66
C LEU A 97 3.80 -3.30 6.71
N LEU A 98 2.92 -4.04 7.39
CA LEU A 98 3.30 -5.07 8.36
C LEU A 98 4.08 -6.24 7.72
N SER A 99 3.94 -6.42 6.40
CA SER A 99 4.67 -7.43 5.63
C SER A 99 5.97 -6.88 5.02
N GLY A 100 6.39 -5.66 5.38
CA GLY A 100 7.60 -5.01 4.86
C GLY A 100 7.43 -4.33 3.50
N VAL A 101 6.21 -4.24 2.97
CA VAL A 101 5.92 -3.54 1.72
C VAL A 101 5.78 -2.04 1.97
N THR A 102 6.63 -1.25 1.32
CA THR A 102 6.63 0.22 1.42
C THR A 102 6.04 0.89 0.18
N THR A 103 5.74 0.12 -0.87
CA THR A 103 5.12 0.64 -2.11
C THR A 103 4.21 -0.42 -2.71
N VAL A 104 2.97 -0.04 -3.04
CA VAL A 104 1.97 -0.93 -3.65
C VAL A 104 1.43 -0.30 -4.92
N ALA A 105 1.43 -1.06 -6.01
CA ALA A 105 0.69 -0.73 -7.22
C ALA A 105 -0.75 -1.22 -7.08
N HIS A 106 -1.60 -0.34 -6.58
CA HIS A 106 -3.01 -0.59 -6.35
C HIS A 106 -3.83 -0.58 -7.65
N ARG A 107 -4.60 -1.64 -7.92
CA ARG A 107 -5.48 -1.74 -9.08
C ARG A 107 -6.95 -1.66 -8.66
N GLN A 108 -7.54 -0.47 -8.75
CA GLN A 108 -9.00 -0.33 -8.55
C GLN A 108 -9.79 -0.75 -9.81
N PRO A 109 -10.90 -1.50 -9.67
CA PRO A 109 -11.97 -1.53 -10.66
C PRO A 109 -12.58 -0.13 -10.79
N ARG A 110 -12.69 0.39 -12.03
CA ARG A 110 -13.34 1.70 -12.29
C ARG A 110 -14.88 1.56 -12.17
N PRO A 111 -15.65 2.63 -11.83
CA PRO A 111 -15.32 4.05 -11.96
C PRO A 111 -15.56 4.86 -10.67
N TYR A 112 -14.55 4.99 -9.81
CA TYR A 112 -14.58 5.98 -8.74
C TYR A 112 -13.33 6.86 -8.83
N SER A 113 -13.48 8.02 -9.44
CA SER A 113 -12.47 9.08 -9.48
C SER A 113 -12.52 9.89 -8.18
N GLN A 114 -12.02 9.33 -7.08
CA GLN A 114 -11.77 10.14 -5.88
C GLN A 114 -10.28 10.12 -5.54
N PRO A 115 -9.68 11.29 -5.22
CA PRO A 115 -8.30 11.37 -4.77
C PRO A 115 -8.13 10.61 -3.46
N PHE A 116 -7.29 9.59 -3.51
CA PHE A 116 -7.03 8.63 -2.43
C PHE A 116 -6.14 9.24 -1.32
N MET A 117 -6.65 9.20 -0.08
CA MET A 117 -6.03 9.41 1.24
C MET A 117 -5.04 10.59 1.44
N ARG A 118 -5.41 11.52 2.32
CA ARG A 118 -4.50 12.46 3.00
C ARG A 118 -3.92 11.80 4.25
N GLY A 119 -2.61 11.56 4.27
CA GLY A 119 -1.87 11.23 5.50
C GLY A 119 -1.41 9.78 5.62
N ILE A 120 -0.42 9.39 4.82
CA ILE A 120 0.78 8.57 5.13
C ILE A 120 1.74 8.90 3.99
N THR A 121 2.97 9.30 4.30
CA THR A 121 3.74 10.32 3.56
C THR A 121 4.16 9.99 2.12
N ARG A 122 3.90 8.78 1.59
CA ARG A 122 3.91 8.55 0.13
C ARG A 122 3.30 7.20 -0.29
N TRP A 123 2.05 7.21 -0.74
CA TRP A 123 1.49 6.16 -1.59
C TRP A 123 1.37 6.72 -3.01
N ARG A 124 2.14 6.19 -3.97
CA ARG A 124 1.97 6.55 -5.39
C ARG A 124 1.08 5.52 -6.04
N CYS A 125 -0.15 5.92 -6.35
CA CYS A 125 -0.97 5.21 -7.33
C CYS A 125 -0.30 5.40 -8.70
N CYS A 126 0.45 4.39 -9.16
CA CYS A 126 0.93 4.34 -10.55
C CYS A 126 -0.25 3.97 -11.45
N ALA A 127 -1.12 4.94 -11.76
CA ALA A 127 -1.89 4.86 -12.98
C ALA A 127 -0.91 5.16 -14.14
N ALA A 128 -0.32 4.11 -14.70
CA ALA A 128 0.49 4.24 -15.91
C ALA A 128 -0.42 4.74 -17.06
N MET A 129 -0.26 5.99 -17.42
CA MET A 129 -0.65 6.55 -18.72
C MET A 129 0.65 7.06 -19.37
N PRO A 130 1.01 6.61 -20.58
CA PRO A 130 2.11 7.23 -21.29
C PRO A 130 1.68 8.64 -21.73
N GLY A 131 2.40 9.64 -21.24
CA GLY A 131 2.29 11.03 -21.71
C GLY A 131 1.25 11.89 -20.98
N ARG A 132 1.64 12.50 -19.85
CA ARG A 132 1.38 13.93 -19.60
C ARG A 132 2.21 14.46 -18.43
N THR A 133 2.94 15.50 -18.77
CA THR A 133 3.69 16.51 -18.01
C THR A 133 3.54 16.57 -16.48
N ARG A 134 4.69 16.71 -15.81
CA ARG A 134 4.84 17.15 -14.41
C ARG A 134 4.01 18.40 -14.16
N SER A 135 3.02 18.33 -13.27
CA SER A 135 2.49 19.50 -12.58
C SER A 135 2.85 19.41 -11.10
N THR A 136 3.82 20.24 -10.69
CA THR A 136 4.08 20.53 -9.29
C THR A 136 3.00 21.49 -8.80
N LEU A 137 2.06 21.02 -7.99
CA LEU A 137 1.08 21.88 -7.33
C LEU A 137 1.77 22.58 -6.13
N ARG A 138 2.12 23.86 -6.29
CA ARG A 138 2.52 24.74 -5.18
C ARG A 138 1.30 25.03 -4.31
N ARG A 139 1.46 24.90 -3.00
CA ARG A 139 0.49 25.27 -1.97
C ARG A 139 0.23 26.78 -2.02
N ARG A 140 -1.00 27.21 -2.31
CA ARG A 140 -1.45 28.56 -1.93
C ARG A 140 -1.83 28.50 -0.44
N VAL A 141 -1.14 29.29 0.36
CA VAL A 141 -1.51 29.58 1.75
C VAL A 141 -2.53 30.72 1.68
N PRO A 142 -3.73 30.61 2.30
CA PRO A 142 -4.61 31.75 2.43
C PRO A 142 -3.96 32.80 3.33
N ALA A 143 -3.97 34.06 2.91
CA ALA A 143 -3.59 35.16 3.77
C ALA A 143 -4.66 35.34 4.86
N THR A 144 -4.18 35.42 6.10
CA THR A 144 -4.79 35.90 7.36
C THR A 144 -6.31 35.80 7.51
#